data_AF-A0A8T4WMI0-F1
#
_entry.id   AF-A0A8T4WMI0-F1
#
_cell.length_a   1.000
_cell.length_b   1.000
_cell.length_c   1.000
_cell.angle_alpha   90.00
_cell.angle_beta   90.00
_cell.angle_gamma   90.00
#
_symmetry.space_group_name_H-M   'P 1'
#
loop_
_entity.id
_entity.type
_entity.pdbx_description
1 polymer ?
#
loop_
_entity_poly.entity_id
_entity_poly.type
_entity_poly.pdbx_seq_one_letter_code
_entity_poly.pdbx_strand_id
1 'polypeptide(L)'
;MTKWKKHLKEVSELRERNRELDMETAQRLDEMLADIKDTGKAVSLEFLKEYLRLRPDNDDAMQELKMKLQMKDDVTHRVIIDDTDQTVYVAFNTPTRE
;
A
#
# COMPACT_ATOMS: atom_id res chain seq x y z
N MET A 1 20.80 32.06 -16.50
CA MET A 1 20.64 30.83 -15.68
C MET A 1 20.37 29.66 -16.63
N THR A 2 21.11 28.55 -16.57
CA THR A 2 20.93 27.41 -17.51
C THR A 2 19.61 26.67 -17.26
N LYS A 3 18.92 26.25 -18.32
CA LYS A 3 17.58 25.63 -18.28
C LYS A 3 17.48 24.40 -17.37
N TRP A 4 18.57 23.68 -17.10
CA TRP A 4 18.56 22.49 -16.25
C TRP A 4 18.57 22.82 -14.74
N LYS A 5 19.16 23.95 -14.33
CA LYS A 5 19.29 24.31 -12.90
C LYS A 5 17.94 24.55 -12.21
N LYS A 6 16.89 24.91 -12.95
CA LYS A 6 15.52 25.07 -12.44
C LYS A 6 14.84 23.76 -12.06
N HIS A 7 15.44 22.62 -12.41
CA HIS A 7 14.94 21.29 -12.09
C HIS A 7 15.67 20.67 -10.89
N LEU A 8 16.57 21.41 -10.23
CA LEU A 8 17.21 20.98 -9.00
C LEU A 8 16.24 21.17 -7.82
N LYS A 9 16.27 20.22 -6.88
CA LYS A 9 15.59 20.31 -5.59
C LYS A 9 16.59 19.93 -4.51
N GLU A 10 16.43 20.48 -3.32
CA GLU A 10 17.26 20.11 -2.18
C GLU A 10 16.93 18.69 -1.73
N VAL A 11 17.97 17.88 -1.51
CA VAL A 11 17.80 16.47 -1.11
C VAL A 11 17.15 16.37 0.28
N SER A 12 17.43 17.31 1.17
CA SER A 12 16.80 17.38 2.50
C SER A 12 15.28 17.56 2.41
N GLU A 13 14.82 18.51 1.59
CA GLU A 13 13.39 18.76 1.37
C GLU A 13 12.69 17.53 0.77
N LEU A 14 13.35 16.84 -0.17
CA LEU A 14 12.83 15.59 -0.74
C LEU A 14 12.71 14.49 0.31
N ARG A 15 13.70 14.33 1.19
CA ARG A 15 13.68 13.32 2.25
C ARG A 15 12.59 13.59 3.29
N GLU A 16 12.44 14.83 3.71
CA GLU A 16 11.40 15.24 4.67
C GLU A 16 10.02 14.99 4.09
N ARG A 17 9.77 15.44 2.86
CA ARG A 17 8.50 15.19 2.18
C ARG A 17 8.20 13.72 1.99
N ASN A 18 9.19 12.91 1.58
CA ASN A 18 8.99 11.47 1.44
C ASN A 18 8.61 10.83 2.79
N ARG A 19 9.25 11.23 3.88
CA ARG A 19 8.92 10.74 5.22
C ARG A 19 7.48 11.07 5.62
N GLU A 20 7.02 12.29 5.36
CA GLU A 20 5.63 12.68 5.63
C GLU A 20 4.65 11.82 4.83
N LEU A 21 4.93 11.57 3.55
CA LEU A 21 4.10 10.73 2.70
C LEU A 21 4.08 9.27 3.17
N ASP A 22 5.21 8.75 3.63
CA ASP A 22 5.32 7.40 4.18
C ASP A 22 4.48 7.27 5.46
N MET A 23 4.52 8.27 6.33
CA MET A 23 3.70 8.33 7.55
C MET A 23 2.20 8.42 7.23
N GLU A 24 1.82 9.30 6.30
CA GLU A 24 0.43 9.43 5.83
C GLU A 24 -0.10 8.10 5.28
N THR A 25 0.72 7.41 4.47
CA THR A 25 0.37 6.12 3.88
C THR A 25 0.23 5.03 4.93
N ALA A 26 1.13 5.00 5.92
CA ALA A 26 1.05 4.05 7.03
C ALA A 26 -0.23 4.26 7.86
N GLN A 27 -0.57 5.51 8.17
CA GLN A 27 -1.79 5.84 8.91
C GLN A 27 -3.05 5.41 8.15
N ARG A 28 -3.13 5.68 6.85
CA ARG A 28 -4.26 5.24 6.00
C ARG A 28 -4.43 3.73 5.99
N LEU A 29 -3.32 2.99 5.93
CA LEU A 29 -3.34 1.54 6.01
C LEU A 29 -3.88 1.07 7.37
N ASP A 30 -3.46 1.68 8.46
CA ASP A 30 -3.95 1.38 9.81
C ASP A 30 -5.45 1.65 9.98
N GLU A 31 -5.91 2.81 9.53
CA GLU A 31 -7.34 3.17 9.56
C GLU A 31 -8.17 2.18 8.74
N MET A 32 -7.74 1.85 7.52
CA MET A 32 -8.43 0.88 6.68
C MET A 32 -8.47 -0.51 7.34
N LEU A 33 -7.35 -0.99 7.88
CA LEU A 33 -7.27 -2.31 8.52
C LEU A 33 -8.16 -2.39 9.76
N ALA A 34 -8.32 -1.32 10.53
CA ALA A 34 -9.24 -1.29 11.67
C ALA A 34 -10.69 -1.59 11.26
N ASP A 35 -11.09 -1.17 10.05
CA ASP A 35 -12.46 -1.32 9.55
C ASP A 35 -12.71 -2.64 8.81
N ILE A 36 -11.70 -3.16 8.08
CA ILE A 36 -11.91 -4.29 7.16
C ILE A 36 -11.29 -5.61 7.62
N LYS A 37 -10.33 -5.58 8.55
CA LYS A 37 -9.65 -6.79 9.02
C LYS A 37 -10.66 -7.74 9.67
N ASP A 38 -10.56 -9.04 9.34
CA ASP A 38 -11.43 -10.10 9.87
C ASP A 38 -12.94 -9.96 9.53
N THR A 39 -13.31 -9.04 8.64
CA THR A 39 -14.73 -8.83 8.25
C THR A 39 -15.21 -9.78 7.15
N GLY A 40 -14.31 -10.61 6.60
CA GLY A 40 -14.59 -11.44 5.43
C GLY A 40 -14.72 -10.67 4.11
N LYS A 41 -14.42 -9.36 4.11
CA LYS A 41 -14.41 -8.51 2.92
C LYS A 41 -13.01 -8.45 2.31
N ALA A 42 -12.97 -8.31 0.98
CA ALA A 42 -11.75 -8.08 0.23
C ALA A 42 -11.83 -6.72 -0.49
N VAL A 43 -10.68 -6.09 -0.70
CA VAL A 43 -10.55 -4.78 -1.35
C VAL A 43 -9.79 -4.93 -2.66
N SER A 44 -10.22 -4.24 -3.72
CA SER A 44 -9.54 -4.36 -5.01
C SER A 44 -8.12 -3.80 -4.94
N LEU A 45 -7.19 -4.46 -5.63
CA LEU A 45 -5.79 -4.01 -5.69
C LEU A 45 -5.66 -2.63 -6.35
N GLU A 46 -6.48 -2.33 -7.37
CA GLU A 46 -6.51 -1.02 -8.00
C GLU A 46 -6.84 0.10 -7.02
N PHE A 47 -7.84 -0.10 -6.15
CA PHE A 47 -8.13 0.87 -5.10
C PHE A 47 -6.95 1.00 -4.13
N LEU A 48 -6.32 -0.11 -3.73
CA LEU A 48 -5.17 -0.08 -2.83
C LEU A 48 -3.97 0.68 -3.43
N LYS A 49 -3.74 0.55 -4.74
CA LYS A 49 -2.70 1.31 -5.45
C LYS A 49 -2.92 2.80 -5.34
N GLU A 50 -4.13 3.27 -5.59
CA GLU A 50 -4.45 4.70 -5.49
C GLU A 50 -4.43 5.19 -4.04
N TYR A 51 -5.09 4.46 -3.14
CA TYR A 51 -5.30 4.86 -1.76
C TYR A 51 -3.99 4.89 -0.95
N LEU A 52 -3.13 3.88 -1.15
CA LEU A 52 -1.83 3.73 -0.48
C LEU A 52 -0.65 4.17 -1.35
N ARG A 53 -0.91 4.75 -2.53
CA ARG A 53 0.10 5.22 -3.49
C ARG A 53 1.15 4.16 -3.83
N LEU A 54 0.70 2.92 -4.01
CA LEU A 54 1.58 1.82 -4.41
C LEU A 54 2.01 1.97 -5.88
N ARG A 55 3.01 1.20 -6.26
CA ARG A 55 3.42 1.09 -7.67
C ARG A 55 2.25 0.67 -8.58
N PRO A 56 2.22 1.13 -9.84
CA PRO A 56 1.09 0.89 -10.75
C PRO A 56 1.02 -0.53 -11.30
N ASP A 57 2.15 -1.24 -11.35
CA ASP A 57 2.20 -2.64 -11.76
C ASP A 57 1.69 -3.56 -10.63
N ASN A 58 0.95 -4.63 -10.97
CA ASN A 58 0.31 -5.51 -9.98
C ASN A 58 1.31 -6.23 -9.07
N ASP A 59 2.38 -6.77 -9.65
CA ASP A 59 3.37 -7.55 -8.91
C ASP A 59 4.17 -6.63 -8.00
N ASP A 60 4.56 -5.47 -8.53
CA ASP A 60 5.26 -4.43 -7.79
C ASP A 60 4.41 -3.84 -6.65
N ALA A 61 3.12 -3.60 -6.89
CA ALA A 61 2.16 -3.14 -5.88
C ALA A 61 2.00 -4.16 -4.76
N MET A 62 1.92 -5.44 -5.12
CA MET A 62 1.74 -6.51 -4.15
C MET A 62 2.99 -6.76 -3.31
N GLN A 63 4.16 -6.68 -3.92
CA GLN A 63 5.41 -6.70 -3.17
C GLN A 63 5.49 -5.53 -2.19
N GLU A 64 5.12 -4.32 -2.61
CA GLU A 64 5.14 -3.13 -1.76
C GLU A 64 4.13 -3.25 -0.60
N LEU A 65 2.90 -3.70 -0.90
CA LEU A 65 1.88 -3.96 0.13
C LEU A 65 2.37 -5.00 1.14
N LYS A 66 2.96 -6.10 0.67
CA LYS A 66 3.54 -7.13 1.55
C LYS A 66 4.61 -6.56 2.47
N MET A 67 5.50 -5.71 1.96
CA MET A 67 6.51 -5.06 2.80
C MET A 67 5.90 -4.14 3.87
N LYS A 68 4.84 -3.39 3.53
CA LYS A 68 4.11 -2.56 4.50
C LYS A 68 3.43 -3.41 5.58
N LEU A 69 2.83 -4.55 5.20
CA LEU A 69 2.17 -5.48 6.12
C LEU A 69 3.16 -6.29 6.97
N GLN A 70 4.36 -6.58 6.48
CA GLN A 70 5.40 -7.30 7.25
C GLN A 70 5.86 -6.55 8.51
N MET A 71 5.61 -5.25 8.58
CA MET A 71 5.85 -4.45 9.78
C MET A 71 4.71 -4.58 10.82
N LYS A 72 3.68 -5.39 10.52
CA LYS A 72 2.48 -5.59 11.35
C LYS A 72 2.32 -7.08 11.65
N ASP A 73 2.77 -7.50 12.83
CA ASP A 73 2.74 -8.90 13.27
C ASP A 73 1.31 -9.45 13.45
N ASP A 74 0.29 -8.59 13.46
CA ASP A 74 -1.11 -8.91 13.68
C ASP A 74 -1.94 -8.97 12.39
N VAL A 75 -1.31 -8.91 11.21
CA VAL A 75 -2.01 -8.90 9.92
C VAL A 75 -1.39 -9.88 8.93
N THR A 76 -2.25 -10.71 8.35
CA THR A 76 -1.99 -11.53 7.16
C THR A 76 -2.88 -11.06 6.02
N HIS A 77 -2.51 -11.41 4.79
CA HIS A 77 -3.31 -11.11 3.61
C HIS A 77 -3.50 -12.36 2.75
N ARG A 78 -4.61 -12.38 2.02
CA ARG A 78 -4.92 -13.38 1.00
C ARG A 78 -5.30 -12.68 -0.29
N VAL A 79 -4.70 -13.13 -1.39
CA VAL A 79 -5.06 -12.67 -2.73
C VAL A 79 -6.21 -13.53 -3.27
N ILE A 80 -7.20 -12.86 -3.85
CA ILE A 80 -8.38 -13.46 -4.47
C ILE A 80 -8.48 -12.87 -5.88
N ILE A 81 -8.66 -13.71 -6.89
CA ILE A 81 -8.86 -13.27 -8.28
C ILE A 81 -10.32 -13.56 -8.63
N ASP A 82 -11.03 -12.56 -9.13
CA ASP A 82 -12.36 -12.77 -9.71
C ASP A 82 -12.20 -13.36 -11.11
N ASP A 83 -12.68 -14.59 -11.30
CA ASP A 83 -12.55 -15.30 -12.58
C ASP A 83 -13.34 -14.63 -13.72
N THR A 84 -14.32 -13.78 -13.40
CA THR A 84 -15.22 -13.13 -14.37
C THR A 84 -14.50 -12.05 -15.17
N ASP A 85 -13.71 -11.23 -14.50
CA ASP A 85 -13.07 -10.04 -15.06
C ASP A 85 -11.56 -9.96 -14.77
N GLN A 86 -11.00 -10.98 -14.12
CA GLN A 86 -9.60 -11.07 -13.70
C GLN A 86 -9.19 -9.97 -12.72
N THR A 87 -10.15 -9.33 -12.03
CA THR A 87 -9.85 -8.32 -11.02
C THR A 87 -9.22 -8.95 -9.78
N VAL A 88 -8.13 -8.34 -9.30
CA VAL A 88 -7.42 -8.79 -8.10
C VAL A 88 -7.98 -8.10 -6.86
N TYR A 89 -8.30 -8.90 -5.85
CA TYR A 89 -8.75 -8.47 -4.53
C TYR A 89 -7.82 -8.98 -3.43
N VAL A 90 -7.75 -8.25 -2.34
CA VAL A 90 -6.94 -8.56 -1.15
C VAL A 90 -7.83 -8.56 0.08
N ALA A 91 -7.87 -9.70 0.78
CA ALA A 91 -8.50 -9.82 2.09
C ALA A 91 -7.44 -9.76 3.19
N PHE A 92 -7.77 -9.14 4.32
CA PHE A 92 -6.87 -8.96 5.46
C PHE A 92 -7.43 -9.66 6.69
N ASN A 93 -6.61 -10.46 7.38
CA ASN A 93 -7.03 -11.25 8.53
C ASN A 93 -5.96 -11.26 9.61
N THR A 94 -6.36 -11.46 10.85
CA THR A 94 -5.44 -11.79 11.93
C THR A 94 -4.77 -13.14 11.64
N PRO A 95 -3.44 -13.29 11.88
CA PRO A 95 -2.77 -14.58 11.70
C PRO A 95 -3.45 -15.66 12.55
N THR A 96 -3.89 -16.74 11.92
CA THR A 96 -4.31 -17.95 12.64
C THR A 96 -3.07 -18.56 13.30
N ARG A 97 -3.05 -18.59 14.64
CA ARG A 97 -2.12 -19.44 15.38
C ARG A 97 -2.60 -20.88 15.25
N GLU A 98 -1.88 -21.67 14.45
CA GLU A 98 -1.96 -23.14 14.51
C GLU A 98 -1.31 -23.66 15.81
#